data_AF-X6MR96-F1
#
_entry.id   AF-X6MR96-F1
#
_cell.length_a   1.000
_cell.length_b   1.000
_cell.length_c   1.000
_cell.angle_alpha   90.00
_cell.angle_beta   90.00
_cell.angle_gamma   90.00
#
_symmetry.space_group_name_H-M   'P 1'
#
loop_
_entity.id
_entity.type
_entity.pdbx_description
1 polymer ?
#
loop_
_entity_poly.entity_id
_entity_poly.type
_entity_poly.pdbx_seq_one_letter_code
_entity_poly.pdbx_strand_id
1 'polypeptide(L)'
;MKLLAVLVGSICGLKKRYNCLEIVGHVCMVIAACLFSLGDNESDTKFNVVGVILVLLSLLADSIHANSQEHALTVNQSSYYELMFYSNGIAAICSAIVCISTGEMSRALSVFQQYPILWTLFFIRCTSIYFGTLAYLEMTRKFGAVLASEVTTARKVLTVATSYYFFPKPFFFKHQIGSLAFVAAVAFSFFGKRTSIY
;
A
#
# COMPACT_ATOMS: atom_id res chain seq x y z
N MET A 1 -8.50 -4.91 -0.10
CA MET A 1 -8.28 -6.01 0.87
C MET A 1 -7.30 -5.65 1.98
N LYS A 2 -6.11 -5.08 1.69
CA LYS A 2 -5.15 -4.61 2.71
C LYS A 2 -5.79 -3.78 3.84
N LEU A 3 -6.64 -2.81 3.50
CA LEU A 3 -7.32 -1.93 4.46
C LEU A 3 -8.10 -2.68 5.54
N LEU A 4 -8.85 -3.73 5.17
CA LEU A 4 -9.64 -4.51 6.12
C LEU A 4 -8.76 -5.36 7.04
N ALA A 5 -7.69 -5.95 6.50
CA ALA A 5 -6.76 -6.73 7.30
C ALA A 5 -5.95 -5.84 8.27
N VAL A 6 -5.58 -4.62 7.86
CA VAL A 6 -4.98 -3.62 8.75
C VAL A 6 -5.98 -3.25 9.85
N LEU A 7 -7.24 -2.94 9.51
CA LEU A 7 -8.29 -2.61 10.48
C LEU A 7 -8.48 -3.71 11.54
N VAL A 8 -8.62 -4.96 11.11
CA VAL A 8 -8.77 -6.12 12.02
C VAL A 8 -7.54 -6.25 12.92
N GLY A 9 -6.33 -6.15 12.37
CA GLY A 9 -5.12 -6.22 13.17
C GLY A 9 -4.95 -5.04 14.15
N SER A 10 -5.42 -3.83 13.81
CA SER A 10 -5.43 -2.70 14.73
C SER A 10 -6.45 -2.89 15.87
N ILE A 11 -7.58 -3.55 15.62
CA ILE A 11 -8.57 -3.90 16.66
C ILE A 11 -8.01 -4.98 17.59
N CYS A 12 -7.44 -6.05 17.04
CA CYS A 12 -6.92 -7.16 17.84
C CYS A 12 -5.64 -6.79 18.61
N GLY A 13 -4.72 -6.05 17.97
CA GLY A 13 -3.42 -5.71 18.56
C GLY A 13 -3.47 -4.46 19.44
N LEU A 14 -4.04 -3.36 18.94
CA LEU A 14 -4.04 -2.06 19.62
C LEU A 14 -5.36 -1.76 20.36
N LYS A 15 -6.34 -2.69 20.35
CA LYS A 15 -7.66 -2.55 20.99
C LYS A 15 -8.41 -1.26 20.64
N LYS A 16 -8.17 -0.71 19.45
CA LYS A 16 -8.85 0.49 18.98
C LYS A 16 -10.32 0.20 18.66
N ARG A 17 -11.21 1.11 19.07
CA ARG A 17 -12.63 1.06 18.71
C ARG A 17 -12.87 1.89 17.46
N TYR A 18 -13.63 1.32 16.52
CA TYR A 18 -14.02 1.96 15.27
C TYR A 18 -15.55 2.05 15.21
N ASN A 19 -16.06 3.16 14.70
CA ASN A 19 -17.49 3.34 14.50
C ASN A 19 -17.99 2.49 13.31
N CYS A 20 -19.24 2.05 13.33
CA CYS A 20 -19.83 1.25 12.25
C CYS A 20 -19.74 1.94 10.88
N LEU A 21 -19.84 3.28 10.86
CA LEU A 21 -19.78 4.08 9.64
C LEU A 21 -18.36 4.07 9.01
N GLU A 22 -17.32 4.01 9.85
CA GLU A 22 -15.94 3.86 9.40
C GLU A 22 -15.69 2.45 8.84
N ILE A 23 -16.28 1.41 9.44
CA ILE A 23 -16.19 0.03 8.94
C ILE A 23 -16.88 -0.10 7.57
N VAL A 24 -18.08 0.47 7.43
CA VAL A 24 -18.84 0.45 6.16
C VAL A 24 -18.06 1.18 5.06
N GLY A 25 -17.44 2.32 5.36
CA GLY A 25 -16.58 3.04 4.40
C GLY A 25 -15.43 2.17 3.88
N HIS A 26 -14.71 1.50 4.78
CA HIS A 26 -13.61 0.59 4.40
C HIS A 26 -14.07 -0.61 3.58
N VAL A 27 -15.23 -1.20 3.90
CA VAL A 27 -15.82 -2.30 3.10
C VAL A 27 -16.19 -1.80 1.71
N CYS A 28 -16.80 -0.61 1.61
CA CYS A 28 -17.15 0.01 0.34
C CYS A 28 -15.92 0.28 -0.53
N MET A 29 -14.80 0.73 0.06
CA MET A 29 -13.52 0.90 -0.66
C MET A 29 -13.01 -0.41 -1.28
N VAL A 30 -13.16 -1.53 -0.58
CA VAL A 30 -12.76 -2.84 -1.09
C VAL A 30 -13.65 -3.28 -2.24
N ILE A 31 -14.97 -3.07 -2.12
CA ILE A 31 -15.94 -3.38 -3.19
C ILE A 31 -15.65 -2.54 -4.44
N ALA A 32 -15.38 -1.24 -4.29
CA ALA A 32 -15.03 -0.35 -5.39
C ALA A 32 -13.74 -0.80 -6.10
N ALA A 33 -12.72 -1.21 -5.35
CA ALA A 33 -11.48 -1.76 -5.92
C ALA A 33 -11.71 -3.10 -6.66
N CYS A 34 -12.59 -3.96 -6.15
CA CYS A 34 -12.97 -5.20 -6.84
C CYS A 34 -13.74 -4.91 -8.15
N LEU A 35 -14.69 -3.98 -8.14
CA LEU A 35 -15.42 -3.56 -9.34
C LEU A 35 -14.48 -2.95 -10.40
N PHE A 36 -13.51 -2.15 -9.97
CA PHE A 36 -12.47 -1.61 -10.85
C PHE A 36 -11.64 -2.74 -11.47
N SER A 37 -11.20 -3.72 -10.68
CA SER A 37 -10.43 -4.87 -11.17
C SER A 37 -11.23 -5.80 -12.09
N LEU A 38 -12.54 -5.93 -11.88
CA LEU A 38 -13.44 -6.68 -12.78
C LEU A 38 -13.61 -5.99 -14.13
N GLY A 39 -13.50 -4.66 -14.19
CA GLY A 39 -13.46 -3.91 -15.44
C GLY A 39 -12.20 -4.18 -16.27
N ASP A 40 -11.08 -4.50 -15.60
CA ASP A 40 -9.79 -4.83 -16.22
C ASP A 40 -9.75 -6.29 -16.77
N ASN A 41 -10.61 -7.17 -16.25
CA ASN A 41 -10.65 -8.60 -16.61
C ASN A 41 -11.29 -8.91 -17.98
N GLU A 42 -11.82 -7.91 -18.71
CA GLU A 42 -12.19 -8.11 -20.12
C GLU A 42 -10.96 -8.13 -21.06
N SER A 43 -9.76 -7.84 -20.53
CA SER A 43 -8.48 -8.01 -21.23
C SER A 43 -7.66 -9.18 -20.67
N ASP A 44 -7.83 -10.37 -21.25
CA ASP A 44 -6.90 -11.52 -21.24
C ASP A 44 -6.17 -11.87 -19.90
N THR A 45 -6.87 -11.89 -18.76
CA THR A 45 -6.28 -12.40 -17.52
C THR A 45 -6.41 -13.92 -17.40
N LYS A 46 -5.30 -14.64 -17.57
CA LYS A 46 -5.20 -16.07 -17.20
C LYS A 46 -5.31 -16.22 -15.68
N PHE A 47 -6.46 -16.63 -15.19
CA PHE A 47 -6.71 -16.82 -13.76
C PHE A 47 -5.86 -17.98 -13.22
N ASN A 48 -4.85 -17.66 -12.39
CA ASN A 48 -4.02 -18.65 -11.71
C ASN A 48 -4.28 -18.60 -10.20
N VAL A 49 -4.85 -19.69 -9.66
CA VAL A 49 -5.19 -19.84 -8.24
C VAL A 49 -3.96 -19.65 -7.34
N VAL A 50 -2.78 -20.12 -7.75
CA VAL A 50 -1.53 -19.95 -6.98
C VAL A 50 -1.17 -18.47 -6.85
N GLY A 51 -1.32 -17.69 -7.92
CA GLY A 51 -1.11 -16.25 -7.90
C GLY A 51 -2.06 -15.53 -6.93
N VAL A 52 -3.33 -15.95 -6.90
CA VAL A 52 -4.33 -15.41 -5.95
C VAL A 52 -3.91 -15.69 -4.51
N ILE A 53 -3.49 -16.93 -4.19
CA ILE A 53 -3.05 -17.29 -2.84
C ILE A 53 -1.82 -16.47 -2.43
N LEU A 54 -0.84 -16.31 -3.32
CA LEU A 54 0.37 -15.52 -3.05
C LEU A 54 0.04 -14.04 -2.79
N VAL A 55 -0.88 -13.45 -3.55
CA VAL A 55 -1.35 -12.08 -3.32
C VAL A 55 -2.06 -11.96 -1.97
N LEU A 56 -2.92 -12.91 -1.59
CA LEU A 56 -3.56 -12.90 -0.29
C LEU A 56 -2.55 -12.97 0.86
N LEU A 57 -1.55 -13.86 0.76
CA LEU A 57 -0.50 -13.99 1.76
C LEU A 57 0.35 -12.70 1.88
N SER A 58 0.71 -12.12 0.73
CA SER A 58 1.39 -10.82 0.65
C SER A 58 0.58 -9.73 1.37
N LEU A 59 -0.73 -9.66 1.15
CA LEU A 59 -1.59 -8.65 1.77
C LEU A 59 -1.72 -8.83 3.29
N LEU A 60 -1.69 -10.07 3.78
CA LEU A 60 -1.66 -10.37 5.21
C LEU A 60 -0.34 -9.91 5.83
N ALA A 61 0.79 -10.27 5.22
CA ALA A 61 2.11 -9.83 5.67
C ALA A 61 2.24 -8.29 5.70
N ASP A 62 1.75 -7.63 4.66
CA ASP A 62 1.65 -6.17 4.56
C ASP A 62 0.85 -5.53 5.71
N SER A 63 -0.21 -6.21 6.15
CA SER A 63 -1.10 -5.74 7.21
C SER A 63 -0.50 -5.93 8.59
N ILE A 64 0.16 -7.07 8.81
CA ILE A 64 0.96 -7.33 10.01
C ILE A 64 2.07 -6.29 10.12
N HIS A 65 2.83 -6.06 9.03
CA HIS A 65 3.91 -5.09 9.00
C HIS A 65 3.45 -3.68 9.40
N ALA A 66 2.36 -3.18 8.80
CA ALA A 66 1.83 -1.85 9.11
C ALA A 66 1.38 -1.73 10.58
N ASN A 67 0.72 -2.75 11.12
CA ASN A 67 0.27 -2.74 12.52
C ASN A 67 1.42 -2.90 13.51
N SER A 68 2.44 -3.71 13.20
CA SER A 68 3.66 -3.82 14.00
C SER A 68 4.45 -2.50 14.02
N GLN A 69 4.50 -1.78 12.89
CA GLN A 69 5.09 -0.45 12.84
C GLN A 69 4.35 0.54 13.73
N GLU A 70 3.01 0.58 13.66
CA GLU A 70 2.21 1.43 14.55
C GLU A 70 2.45 1.07 16.02
N HIS A 71 2.40 -0.22 16.36
CA HIS A 71 2.66 -0.67 17.73
C HIS A 71 4.03 -0.22 18.24
N ALA A 72 5.09 -0.36 17.44
CA ALA A 72 6.42 0.11 17.80
C ALA A 72 6.48 1.63 18.02
N LEU A 73 5.78 2.40 17.18
CA LEU A 73 5.74 3.87 17.29
C LEU A 73 4.88 4.38 18.44
N THR A 74 3.78 3.69 18.78
CA THR A 74 2.81 4.19 19.78
C THR A 74 3.00 3.57 21.16
N VAL A 75 3.32 2.27 21.25
CA VAL A 75 3.45 1.55 22.52
C VAL A 75 4.88 1.61 23.02
N ASN A 76 5.85 1.31 22.17
CA ASN A 76 7.27 1.34 22.55
C ASN A 76 7.86 2.76 22.50
N GLN A 77 7.11 3.75 22.00
CA GLN A 77 7.54 5.14 21.82
C GLN A 77 8.89 5.26 21.09
N SER A 78 9.20 4.29 20.22
CA SER A 78 10.46 4.25 19.50
C SER A 78 10.55 5.40 18.50
N SER A 79 11.76 5.91 18.29
CA SER A 79 11.99 6.91 17.25
C SER A 79 11.71 6.30 15.87
N TYR A 80 11.05 7.05 14.98
CA TYR A 80 10.80 6.59 13.62
C TYR A 80 12.11 6.34 12.84
N TYR A 81 13.20 7.04 13.18
CA TYR A 81 14.54 6.78 12.64
C TYR A 81 15.07 5.41 13.04
N GLU A 82 14.89 5.03 14.30
CA GLU A 82 15.34 3.75 14.85
C GLU A 82 14.56 2.59 14.23
N LEU A 83 13.23 2.73 14.17
CA LEU A 83 12.36 1.75 13.52
C LEU A 83 12.73 1.56 12.06
N MET A 84 12.98 2.66 11.33
CA MET A 84 13.36 2.60 9.92
C MET A 84 14.74 1.94 9.73
N PHE A 85 15.71 2.25 10.60
CA PHE A 85 17.04 1.67 10.52
C PHE A 85 17.02 0.14 10.73
N TYR A 86 16.37 -0.34 11.80
CA TYR A 86 16.32 -1.78 12.07
C TYR A 86 15.43 -2.52 11.08
N SER A 87 14.22 -2.02 10.80
CA SER A 87 13.29 -2.68 9.88
C SER A 87 13.86 -2.75 8.46
N ASN A 88 14.36 -1.65 7.92
CA ASN A 88 14.90 -1.63 6.56
C ASN A 88 16.28 -2.27 6.49
N GLY A 89 17.08 -2.21 7.55
CA GLY A 89 18.39 -2.88 7.62
C GLY A 89 18.25 -4.40 7.56
N ILE A 90 17.36 -4.98 8.37
CA ILE A 90 17.09 -6.42 8.33
C ILE A 90 16.51 -6.82 6.97
N ALA A 91 15.54 -6.05 6.45
CA ALA A 91 14.96 -6.30 5.13
C ALA A 91 16.02 -6.24 4.02
N ALA A 92 16.97 -5.28 4.08
CA ALA A 92 18.07 -5.16 3.15
C ALA A 92 18.97 -6.40 3.17
N ILE A 93 19.38 -6.87 4.35
CA ILE A 93 20.20 -8.07 4.49
C ILE A 93 19.48 -9.31 3.91
N CYS A 94 18.22 -9.53 4.30
CA CYS A 94 17.44 -10.64 3.77
C CYS A 94 17.29 -10.56 2.24
N SER A 95 16.99 -9.37 1.71
CA SER A 95 16.86 -9.17 0.26
C SER A 95 18.19 -9.38 -0.48
N ALA A 96 19.31 -8.96 0.11
CA ALA A 96 20.64 -9.16 -0.47
C ALA A 96 20.99 -10.65 -0.57
N ILE A 97 20.72 -11.43 0.48
CA ILE A 97 20.92 -12.88 0.47
C ILE A 97 20.13 -13.52 -0.68
N VAL A 98 18.84 -13.19 -0.81
CA VAL A 98 17.98 -13.73 -1.88
C VAL A 98 18.50 -13.32 -3.26
N CYS A 99 18.85 -12.05 -3.47
CA CYS A 99 19.35 -11.54 -4.76
C CYS A 99 20.71 -12.15 -5.16
N ILE A 100 21.58 -12.44 -4.20
CA ILE A 100 22.86 -13.10 -4.44
C ILE A 100 22.64 -14.57 -4.77
N SER A 101 21.82 -15.29 -3.97
CA SER A 101 21.56 -16.72 -4.20
C SER A 101 20.84 -17.01 -5.52
N THR A 102 20.00 -16.09 -5.99
CA THR A 102 19.30 -16.22 -7.29
C THR A 102 20.15 -15.77 -8.49
N GLY A 103 21.28 -15.10 -8.24
CA GLY A 103 22.15 -14.56 -9.30
C GLY A 103 21.56 -13.33 -10.01
N GLU A 104 20.47 -12.75 -9.51
CA GLU A 104 19.85 -11.55 -10.09
C GLU A 104 20.76 -10.32 -9.92
N MET A 105 21.57 -10.29 -8.87
CA MET A 105 22.45 -9.15 -8.58
C MET A 105 23.52 -8.94 -9.66
N SER A 106 24.12 -10.01 -10.17
CA SER A 106 25.13 -9.92 -11.24
C SER A 106 24.51 -9.52 -12.57
N ARG A 107 23.30 -10.02 -12.88
CA ARG A 107 22.53 -9.59 -14.07
C ARG A 107 22.11 -8.13 -13.99
N ALA A 108 21.69 -7.66 -12.82
CA ALA A 108 21.36 -6.25 -12.63
C ALA A 108 22.60 -5.39 -12.89
N LEU A 109 23.77 -5.77 -12.37
CA LEU A 109 24.99 -4.98 -12.52
C LEU A 109 25.44 -4.86 -13.98
N SER A 110 25.33 -5.92 -14.79
CA SER A 110 25.67 -5.87 -16.21
C SER A 110 24.75 -4.92 -16.99
N VAL A 111 23.45 -4.91 -16.68
CA VAL A 111 22.48 -3.98 -17.29
C VAL A 111 22.79 -2.53 -16.91
N PHE A 112 23.16 -2.28 -15.65
CA PHE A 112 23.55 -0.93 -15.18
C PHE A 112 24.86 -0.43 -15.82
N GLN A 113 25.78 -1.33 -16.17
CA GLN A 113 26.99 -1.00 -16.92
C GLN A 113 26.67 -0.66 -18.39
N GLN A 114 25.70 -1.37 -18.98
CA GLN A 114 25.27 -1.12 -20.36
C GLN A 114 24.49 0.20 -20.50
N TYR A 115 23.70 0.57 -19.48
CA TYR A 115 22.86 1.78 -19.49
C TYR A 115 23.16 2.68 -18.28
N PRO A 116 24.15 3.59 -18.38
CA PRO A 116 24.58 4.41 -17.24
C PRO A 116 23.49 5.34 -16.69
N ILE A 117 22.48 5.70 -17.50
CA ILE A 117 21.30 6.46 -17.06
C ILE A 117 20.53 5.77 -15.93
N LEU A 118 20.61 4.45 -15.82
CA LEU A 118 19.95 3.69 -14.77
C LEU A 118 20.50 4.02 -13.39
N TRP A 119 21.77 4.39 -13.25
CA TRP A 119 22.33 4.84 -11.97
C TRP A 119 21.67 6.11 -11.47
N THR A 120 21.44 7.08 -12.36
CA THR A 120 20.74 8.34 -12.00
C THR A 120 19.29 8.08 -11.63
N LEU A 121 18.57 7.28 -12.41
CA LEU A 121 17.19 6.91 -12.12
C LEU A 121 17.08 6.14 -10.80
N PHE A 122 18.01 5.23 -10.54
CA PHE A 122 18.09 4.48 -9.30
C PHE A 122 18.33 5.40 -8.10
N PHE A 123 19.25 6.35 -8.22
CA PHE A 123 19.50 7.34 -7.17
C PHE A 123 18.24 8.16 -6.86
N ILE A 124 17.58 8.72 -7.88
CA ILE A 124 16.33 9.48 -7.71
C ILE A 124 15.24 8.62 -7.05
N ARG A 125 15.12 7.35 -7.45
CA ARG A 125 14.19 6.39 -6.84
C ARG A 125 14.49 6.16 -5.37
N CYS A 126 15.75 5.91 -5.01
CA CYS A 126 16.16 5.69 -3.62
C CYS A 126 15.86 6.90 -2.74
N THR A 127 16.20 8.11 -3.19
CA THR A 127 15.89 9.35 -2.46
C THR A 127 14.39 9.55 -2.31
N SER A 128 13.61 9.32 -3.36
CA SER A 128 12.15 9.43 -3.31
C SER A 128 11.51 8.44 -2.33
N ILE A 129 11.98 7.19 -2.32
CA ILE A 129 11.49 6.15 -1.38
C ILE A 129 11.83 6.51 0.06
N TYR A 130 13.02 7.06 0.31
CA TYR A 130 13.43 7.49 1.65
C TYR A 130 12.49 8.56 2.21
N PHE A 131 12.26 9.65 1.47
CA PHE A 131 11.34 10.70 1.89
C PHE A 131 9.89 10.20 2.01
N GLY A 132 9.45 9.35 1.08
CA GLY A 132 8.11 8.75 1.14
C GLY A 132 7.91 7.88 2.38
N THR A 133 8.92 7.10 2.76
CA THR A 133 8.88 6.23 3.95
C THR A 133 8.89 7.05 5.24
N LEU A 134 9.70 8.11 5.31
CA LEU A 134 9.69 9.04 6.45
C LEU A 134 8.31 9.69 6.64
N ALA A 135 7.72 10.22 5.56
CA ALA A 135 6.39 10.81 5.62
C ALA A 135 5.32 9.80 6.04
N TYR A 136 5.41 8.56 5.56
CA TYR A 136 4.50 7.47 5.92
C TYR A 136 4.60 7.08 7.40
N LEU A 137 5.82 6.94 7.94
CA LEU A 137 6.04 6.60 9.35
C LEU A 137 5.56 7.73 10.27
N GLU A 138 5.82 8.99 9.90
CA GLU A 138 5.35 10.15 10.67
C GLU A 138 3.82 10.25 10.66
N MET A 139 3.18 9.95 9.52
CA MET A 139 1.72 9.88 9.43
C MET A 139 1.17 8.74 10.30
N THR A 140 1.80 7.57 10.26
CA THR A 140 1.42 6.40 11.08
C THR A 140 1.53 6.71 12.57
N ARG A 141 2.58 7.43 12.98
CA ARG A 141 2.78 7.86 14.37
C ARG A 141 1.68 8.80 14.87
N LYS A 142 1.27 9.77 14.04
CA LYS A 142 0.27 10.78 14.42
C LYS A 142 -1.18 10.31 14.32
N PHE A 143 -1.48 9.53 13.28
CA PHE A 143 -2.85 9.21 12.87
C PHE A 143 -3.20 7.71 12.89
N GLY A 144 -2.21 6.85 13.15
CA GLY A 144 -2.33 5.39 13.12
C GLY A 144 -2.14 4.78 11.73
N ALA A 145 -1.93 3.46 11.68
CA ALA A 145 -1.68 2.73 10.43
C ALA A 145 -2.91 2.67 9.53
N VAL A 146 -4.12 2.63 10.10
CA VAL A 146 -5.37 2.61 9.31
C VAL A 146 -5.47 3.85 8.42
N LEU A 147 -5.34 5.06 8.99
CA LEU A 147 -5.38 6.30 8.22
C LEU A 147 -4.23 6.41 7.22
N ALA A 148 -3.01 6.01 7.61
CA ALA A 148 -1.88 6.00 6.69
C ALA A 148 -2.11 5.06 5.49
N SER A 149 -2.71 3.89 5.74
CA SER A 149 -3.06 2.93 4.70
C SER A 149 -4.21 3.43 3.80
N GLU A 150 -5.14 4.22 4.34
CA GLU A 150 -6.22 4.85 3.60
C GLU A 150 -5.69 5.91 2.61
N VAL A 151 -4.86 6.84 3.09
CA VAL A 151 -4.26 7.89 2.25
C VAL A 151 -3.37 7.30 1.15
N THR A 152 -2.61 6.26 1.45
CA THR A 152 -1.82 5.57 0.41
C THR A 152 -2.69 4.89 -0.64
N THR A 153 -3.87 4.37 -0.26
CA THR A 153 -4.83 3.79 -1.21
C THR A 153 -5.47 4.88 -2.06
N ALA A 154 -5.86 6.02 -1.47
CA ALA A 154 -6.34 7.19 -2.22
C ALA A 154 -5.31 7.68 -3.24
N ARG A 155 -4.03 7.81 -2.83
CA ARG A 155 -2.92 8.14 -3.73
C ARG A 155 -2.80 7.15 -4.89
N LYS A 156 -2.93 5.83 -4.62
CA LYS A 156 -2.86 4.80 -5.67
C LYS A 156 -3.99 4.98 -6.69
N VAL A 157 -5.22 5.20 -6.24
CA VAL A 157 -6.36 5.41 -7.14
C VAL A 157 -6.22 6.68 -7.96
N LEU A 158 -5.78 7.79 -7.34
CA LEU A 158 -5.47 9.02 -8.08
C LEU A 158 -4.39 8.78 -9.14
N THR A 159 -3.33 8.03 -8.81
CA THR A 159 -2.28 7.69 -9.77
C THR A 159 -2.82 6.92 -10.96
N VAL A 160 -3.71 5.95 -10.72
CA VAL A 160 -4.36 5.17 -11.78
C VAL A 160 -5.28 6.05 -12.63
N ALA A 161 -6.10 6.89 -12.00
CA ALA A 161 -6.98 7.83 -12.72
C ALA A 161 -6.18 8.79 -13.63
N THR A 162 -5.11 9.37 -13.09
CA THR A 162 -4.18 10.21 -13.85
C THR A 162 -3.50 9.45 -14.98
N SER A 163 -3.14 8.18 -14.76
CA SER A 163 -2.56 7.31 -15.80
C SER A 163 -3.51 7.13 -16.98
N TYR A 164 -4.81 6.94 -16.74
CA TYR A 164 -5.81 6.84 -17.81
C TYR A 164 -6.04 8.17 -18.55
N TYR A 165 -5.86 9.30 -17.86
CA TYR A 165 -5.95 10.62 -18.49
C TYR A 165 -4.76 10.90 -19.43
N PHE A 166 -3.54 10.56 -19.03
CA PHE A 166 -2.33 10.84 -19.82
C PHE A 166 -2.00 9.75 -20.86
N PHE A 167 -2.34 8.49 -20.61
CA PHE A 167 -2.07 7.38 -21.53
C PHE A 167 -3.40 6.81 -22.03
N PRO A 168 -3.79 7.06 -23.30
CA PRO A 168 -5.09 6.65 -23.83
C PRO A 168 -5.13 5.12 -24.00
N LYS A 169 -5.54 4.42 -22.94
CA LYS A 169 -6.01 3.04 -22.98
C LYS A 169 -7.53 3.05 -23.22
N PRO A 170 -8.12 2.00 -23.81
CA PRO A 170 -9.58 1.92 -23.98
C PRO A 170 -10.26 2.01 -22.60
N PHE A 171 -10.85 3.17 -22.32
CA PHE A 171 -11.47 3.48 -21.05
C PHE A 171 -12.95 3.09 -21.11
N PHE A 172 -13.28 1.90 -20.61
CA PHE A 172 -14.66 1.41 -20.59
C PHE A 172 -15.49 2.06 -19.46
N PHE A 173 -16.80 2.16 -19.66
CA PHE A 173 -17.78 2.76 -18.73
C PHE A 173 -17.69 2.18 -17.29
N LYS A 174 -17.30 0.91 -17.15
CA LYS A 174 -17.08 0.23 -15.86
C LYS A 174 -15.94 0.84 -15.03
N HIS A 175 -14.90 1.38 -15.68
CA HIS A 175 -13.75 2.01 -15.00
C HIS A 175 -14.13 3.36 -14.36
N GLN A 176 -15.03 4.11 -15.00
CA GLN A 176 -15.57 5.37 -14.47
C GLN A 176 -16.40 5.13 -13.21
N ILE A 177 -17.30 4.14 -13.25
CA ILE A 177 -18.15 3.78 -12.11
C ILE A 177 -17.30 3.29 -10.93
N GLY A 178 -16.30 2.42 -11.18
CA GLY A 178 -15.38 1.96 -10.14
C GLY A 178 -14.57 3.09 -9.49
N SER A 179 -14.08 4.04 -10.30
CA SER A 179 -13.35 5.21 -9.80
C SER A 179 -14.25 6.15 -8.97
N LEU A 180 -15.46 6.44 -9.45
CA LEU A 180 -16.42 7.29 -8.74
C LEU A 180 -16.85 6.66 -7.41
N ALA A 181 -17.13 5.34 -7.42
CA ALA A 181 -17.46 4.58 -6.22
C ALA A 181 -16.31 4.59 -5.20
N PHE A 182 -15.06 4.54 -5.65
CA PHE A 182 -13.90 4.63 -4.77
C PHE A 182 -13.80 6.01 -4.11
N VAL A 183 -13.99 7.10 -4.86
CA VAL A 183 -14.00 8.46 -4.32
C VAL A 183 -15.13 8.64 -3.29
N ALA A 184 -16.32 8.12 -3.59
CA ALA A 184 -17.45 8.14 -2.65
C ALA A 184 -17.14 7.34 -1.37
N ALA A 185 -16.49 6.18 -1.48
CA ALA A 185 -16.10 5.35 -0.34
C ALA A 185 -15.09 6.06 0.57
N VAL A 186 -14.12 6.78 0.01
CA VAL A 186 -13.18 7.65 0.76
C VAL A 186 -13.94 8.76 1.49
N ALA A 187 -14.90 9.41 0.83
CA ALA A 187 -15.69 10.44 1.49
C ALA A 187 -16.46 9.87 2.69
N PHE A 188 -17.09 8.70 2.53
CA PHE A 188 -17.83 8.04 3.61
C PHE A 188 -16.96 7.62 4.80
N SER A 189 -15.76 7.08 4.58
CA SER A 189 -14.83 6.74 5.67
C SER A 189 -14.40 8.00 6.44
N PHE A 190 -14.10 9.09 5.74
CA PHE A 190 -13.77 10.37 6.36
C PHE A 190 -14.91 10.94 7.20
N PHE A 191 -16.15 10.91 6.70
CA PHE A 191 -17.32 11.37 7.47
C PHE A 191 -17.57 10.50 8.70
N GLY A 192 -17.50 9.16 8.57
CA GLY A 192 -17.67 8.24 9.69
C GLY A 192 -16.65 8.43 10.81
N LYS A 193 -15.42 8.80 10.44
CA LYS A 193 -14.37 9.11 11.40
C LYS A 193 -14.62 10.40 12.17
N ARG A 194 -15.12 11.46 11.51
CA ARG A 194 -15.49 12.71 12.19
C ARG A 194 -16.60 12.50 13.22
N THR A 195 -17.56 11.61 12.94
CA THR A 195 -18.64 11.28 13.87
C THR A 195 -18.17 10.48 15.08
N SER A 196 -17.04 9.77 15.00
CA SER A 196 -16.48 8.98 16.11
C SER A 196 -15.69 9.78 17.15
N ILE A 197 -15.43 11.08 16.89
CA ILE A 197 -14.68 11.98 17.78
C ILE A 197 -15.61 12.64 18.82
N TYR A 198 -16.93 12.42 18.73
CA TYR A 198 -17.93 12.85 19.71
C TYR A 198 -18.46 11.69 20.54
#